data_AF-A0A3S0EVV9-F1
#
_entry.id   AF-A0A3S0EVV9-F1
#
_cell.length_a   1.000
_cell.length_b   1.000
_cell.length_c   1.000
_cell.angle_alpha   90.00
_cell.angle_beta   90.00
_cell.angle_gamma   90.00
#
_symmetry.space_group_name_H-M   'P 1'
#
loop_
_entity.id
_entity.type
_entity.pdbx_description
1 polymer ?
#
loop_
_entity_poly.entity_id
_entity_poly.type
_entity_poly.pdbx_seq_one_letter_code
_entity_poly.pdbx_strand_id
1 'polypeptide(L)'
;MRKWLATAVGVSLTAVAAWPLPASATEYLLGPQDKVRLKVYEWRASRDVIFEWTALNDTFIVGADGTLFLPFVGQIRAEGTAPGDLARAIGDRLMQRMGLGREPDVAVEIAQYRPFYIVGNVKQPGEFPYRPGLTVLQALGIAGGLPIREDNWSRLEREVISGQGDVGLLALNNVSLLARKARLQSELADSDDVAFPSELTNRASNETVALAMDQERKIFAIRKDSLATQLRSLRELKDFLQQELVSLEQQLTFHDKQIELIQKELAGVSSLVQKGLAVAPRELSLEGTVAQMQSDRLAAETSMLRVRQEMSKTDIEILNLSNQHSSEVAESLRQTQQQLNEVTSKSDTAVQLLHETQVAAPALLALRQNAARAKPIFTIVRQKDGVTEELAAQDTTLVEPGDTVKVEIPLPQSGLDSLPAPDASIQAETTTVRSTN
;
A
#
# COMPACT_ATOMS: atom_id res chain seq x y z
N MET A 1 65.40 77.38 -54.73
CA MET A 1 64.60 78.46 -54.10
C MET A 1 63.16 77.97 -53.88
N ARG A 2 62.55 78.36 -52.74
CA ARG A 2 61.14 78.12 -52.29
C ARG A 2 60.93 76.76 -51.60
N LYS A 3 61.15 76.68 -50.28
CA LYS A 3 60.31 77.08 -49.12
C LYS A 3 59.42 75.90 -48.65
N TRP A 4 59.90 75.21 -47.61
CA TRP A 4 59.13 74.30 -46.76
C TRP A 4 58.14 75.08 -45.90
N LEU A 5 56.90 74.58 -45.80
CA LEU A 5 55.87 75.09 -44.90
C LEU A 5 55.52 73.98 -43.92
N ALA A 6 55.82 74.24 -42.65
CA ALA A 6 55.43 73.44 -41.50
C ALA A 6 53.93 73.64 -41.22
N THR A 7 53.21 72.57 -40.94
CA THR A 7 51.85 72.61 -40.37
C THR A 7 51.84 71.84 -39.07
N ALA A 8 51.76 72.60 -37.97
CA ALA A 8 51.44 72.14 -36.64
C ALA A 8 49.92 72.22 -36.44
N VAL A 9 49.29 71.12 -36.04
CA VAL A 9 47.92 71.02 -35.49
C VAL A 9 48.05 69.89 -34.46
N GLY A 10 47.96 70.09 -33.14
CA GLY A 10 46.91 70.76 -32.40
C GLY A 10 46.11 69.68 -31.65
N VAL A 11 46.73 69.04 -30.65
CA VAL A 11 46.07 68.01 -29.81
C VAL A 11 45.09 68.71 -28.88
N SER A 12 43.80 68.65 -29.19
CA SER A 12 42.70 69.09 -28.33
C SER A 12 42.35 67.99 -27.33
N LEU A 13 42.79 68.16 -26.09
CA LEU A 13 42.40 67.33 -24.94
C LEU A 13 41.00 67.78 -24.47
N THR A 14 39.95 67.10 -24.91
CA THR A 14 38.58 67.34 -24.40
C THR A 14 38.42 66.63 -23.07
N ALA A 15 38.50 67.37 -21.97
CA ALA A 15 38.08 66.92 -20.66
C ALA A 15 36.55 66.75 -20.64
N VAL A 16 36.08 65.51 -20.66
CA VAL A 16 34.67 65.20 -20.40
C VAL A 16 34.44 65.42 -18.91
N ALA A 17 33.83 66.55 -18.56
CA ALA A 17 33.30 66.79 -17.24
C ALA A 17 32.16 65.79 -17.00
N ALA A 18 32.39 64.81 -16.15
CA ALA A 18 31.33 63.96 -15.62
C ALA A 18 30.43 64.84 -14.74
N TRP A 19 29.28 65.27 -15.27
CA TRP A 19 28.24 65.83 -14.44
C TRP A 19 27.70 64.74 -13.52
N PRO A 20 27.66 64.95 -12.19
CA PRO A 20 26.92 64.06 -11.32
C PRO A 20 25.45 64.16 -11.71
N LEU A 21 24.89 63.07 -12.24
CA LEU A 21 23.44 62.92 -12.31
C LEU A 21 22.92 63.03 -10.87
N PRO A 22 21.94 63.90 -10.58
CA PRO A 22 21.29 63.86 -9.29
C PRO A 22 20.69 62.46 -9.13
N ALA A 23 21.11 61.75 -8.10
CA ALA A 23 20.42 60.55 -7.65
C ALA A 23 19.04 61.01 -7.16
N SER A 24 18.04 60.99 -8.02
CA SER A 24 16.65 61.13 -7.62
C SER A 24 16.29 59.88 -6.81
N ALA A 25 16.44 59.97 -5.49
CA ALA A 25 15.72 59.07 -4.61
C ALA A 25 14.23 59.33 -4.86
N THR A 26 13.54 58.39 -5.52
CA THR A 26 12.09 58.44 -5.63
C THR A 26 11.53 58.52 -4.22
N GLU A 27 10.96 59.66 -3.87
CA GLU A 27 10.49 59.92 -2.52
C GLU A 27 9.34 58.97 -2.21
N TYR A 28 9.45 58.21 -1.12
CA TYR A 28 8.46 57.20 -0.78
C TYR A 28 7.15 57.89 -0.39
N LEU A 29 6.06 57.51 -1.06
CA LEU A 29 4.72 57.97 -0.74
C LEU A 29 4.10 57.02 0.28
N LEU A 30 3.66 57.57 1.40
CA LEU A 30 2.94 56.82 2.41
C LEU A 30 1.66 56.23 1.82
N GLY A 31 1.28 55.04 2.28
CA GLY A 31 0.04 54.36 1.89
C GLY A 31 -0.59 53.65 3.08
N PRO A 32 -1.78 53.06 2.88
CA PRO A 32 -2.44 52.27 3.91
C PRO A 32 -1.53 51.21 4.53
N GLN A 33 -1.68 50.94 5.82
CA GLN A 33 -0.88 50.00 6.62
C GLN A 33 0.58 50.40 6.88
N ASP A 34 1.06 51.54 6.38
CA ASP A 34 2.35 52.08 6.81
C ASP A 34 2.28 52.51 8.29
N LYS A 35 3.35 52.23 9.03
CA LYS A 35 3.56 52.73 10.39
C LYS A 35 4.55 53.86 10.37
N VAL A 36 4.15 54.96 10.97
CA VAL A 36 4.88 56.21 10.99
C VAL A 36 5.15 56.58 12.44
N ARG A 37 6.42 56.80 12.78
CA ARG A 37 6.84 57.33 14.06
C ARG A 37 6.85 58.85 13.97
N LEU A 38 6.02 59.47 14.79
CA LEU A 38 5.94 60.90 14.92
C LEU A 38 6.80 61.35 16.10
N LYS A 39 7.55 62.46 15.93
CA LYS A 39 8.26 63.14 17.00
C LYS A 39 7.96 64.63 16.90
N VAL A 40 7.40 65.21 17.95
CA VAL A 40 7.00 66.61 18.02
C VAL A 40 7.68 67.25 19.22
N TYR A 41 8.50 68.26 18.94
CA TYR A 41 9.19 69.06 19.94
C TYR A 41 8.81 70.53 19.79
N GLU A 42 8.59 71.20 20.90
CA GLU A 42 8.27 72.63 20.93
C GLU A 42 9.34 73.38 21.73
N TRP A 43 9.96 74.38 21.11
CA TRP A 43 10.86 75.28 21.80
C TRP A 43 10.09 76.34 22.59
N ARG A 44 10.10 76.26 23.93
CA ARG A 44 9.44 77.25 24.80
C ARG A 44 10.45 78.26 25.33
N ALA A 45 10.66 79.32 24.55
CA ALA A 45 11.60 80.40 24.88
C ALA A 45 11.36 81.07 26.25
N SER A 46 10.13 81.08 26.76
CA SER A 46 9.80 81.66 28.07
C SER A 46 10.31 80.85 29.26
N ARG A 47 10.67 79.58 29.06
CA ARG A 47 11.14 78.68 30.13
C ARG A 47 12.50 78.05 29.83
N ASP A 48 13.11 78.37 28.68
CA ASP A 48 14.37 77.80 28.19
C ASP A 48 14.38 76.25 28.20
N VAL A 49 13.25 75.63 27.81
CA VAL A 49 13.05 74.17 27.82
C VAL A 49 12.48 73.71 26.49
N ILE A 50 12.98 72.58 25.98
CA ILE A 50 12.36 71.81 24.90
C ILE A 50 11.21 71.01 25.49
N PHE A 51 9.99 71.32 25.08
CA PHE A 51 8.81 70.58 25.50
C PHE A 51 8.54 69.44 24.52
N GLU A 52 8.54 68.22 25.04
CA GLU A 52 8.21 67.02 24.28
C GLU A 52 6.71 66.72 24.37
N TRP A 53 6.05 66.59 23.22
CA TRP A 53 4.64 66.23 23.16
C TRP A 53 4.48 64.72 23.29
N THR A 54 4.58 64.21 24.52
CA THR A 54 4.60 62.76 24.81
C THR A 54 3.42 61.99 24.21
N ALA A 55 2.23 62.61 24.13
CA ALA A 55 1.04 62.00 23.52
C ALA A 55 1.06 61.95 21.98
N LEU A 56 1.95 62.70 21.34
CA LEU A 56 2.18 62.71 19.88
C LEU A 56 3.45 61.95 19.49
N ASN A 57 4.33 61.64 20.45
CA ASN A 57 5.59 60.94 20.21
C ASN A 57 5.41 59.42 20.25
N ASP A 58 4.52 58.93 19.39
CA ASP A 58 4.19 57.51 19.27
C ASP A 58 4.24 57.05 17.80
N THR A 59 4.01 55.76 17.58
CA THR A 59 3.90 55.16 16.26
C THR A 59 2.43 55.04 15.87
N PHE A 60 2.06 55.72 14.80
CA PHE A 60 0.70 55.73 14.27
C PHE A 60 0.64 54.93 12.96
N ILE A 61 -0.48 54.25 12.74
CA ILE A 61 -0.73 53.46 11.53
C ILE A 61 -1.61 54.27 10.58
N VAL A 62 -1.24 54.31 9.31
CA VAL A 62 -2.09 54.86 8.25
C VAL A 62 -3.28 53.92 8.03
N GLY A 63 -4.49 54.44 8.21
CA GLY A 63 -5.74 53.70 8.06
C GLY A 63 -5.98 53.22 6.63
N ALA A 64 -6.95 52.32 6.46
CA ALA A 64 -7.36 51.82 5.13
C ALA A 64 -7.97 52.91 4.24
N ASP A 65 -8.47 53.99 4.83
CA ASP A 65 -8.93 55.23 4.20
C ASP A 65 -7.77 56.20 3.86
N GLY A 66 -6.53 55.77 4.13
CA GLY A 66 -5.30 56.53 3.91
C GLY A 66 -5.17 57.78 4.77
N THR A 67 -5.93 57.86 5.88
CA THR A 67 -5.77 58.93 6.87
C THR A 67 -4.99 58.45 8.09
N LEU A 68 -4.30 59.39 8.74
CA LEU A 68 -3.64 59.21 10.02
C LEU A 68 -4.46 59.93 11.08
N PHE A 69 -4.82 59.24 12.15
CA PHE A 69 -5.50 59.85 13.29
C PHE A 69 -4.48 60.22 14.36
N LEU A 70 -4.36 61.52 14.61
CA LEU A 70 -3.42 62.06 15.59
C LEU A 70 -4.17 62.81 16.70
N PRO A 71 -3.84 62.60 17.99
CA PRO A 71 -4.34 63.41 19.10
C PRO A 71 -4.13 64.91 18.83
N PHE A 72 -5.07 65.78 19.20
CA PHE A 72 -5.00 67.24 19.03
C PHE A 72 -5.00 67.78 17.57
N VAL A 73 -4.56 66.98 16.59
CA VAL A 73 -4.54 67.32 15.15
C VAL A 73 -5.81 66.86 14.44
N GLY A 74 -6.35 65.70 14.82
CA GLY A 74 -7.47 65.03 14.16
C GLY A 74 -7.01 64.15 12.98
N GLN A 75 -7.91 63.91 12.03
CA GLN A 75 -7.60 63.14 10.82
C GLN A 75 -6.80 64.00 9.83
N ILE A 76 -5.69 63.44 9.35
CA ILE A 76 -4.86 64.03 8.30
C ILE A 76 -4.66 63.02 7.18
N ARG A 77 -4.72 63.47 5.92
CA ARG A 77 -4.47 62.61 4.76
C ARG A 77 -2.97 62.30 4.70
N ALA A 78 -2.60 61.03 4.87
CA ALA A 78 -1.21 60.58 4.81
C ALA A 78 -0.90 59.84 3.50
N GLU A 79 -1.88 59.14 2.93
CA GLU A 79 -1.69 58.44 1.68
C GLU A 79 -1.35 59.41 0.53
N GLY A 80 -0.34 59.04 -0.26
CA GLY A 80 0.15 59.82 -1.38
C GLY A 80 1.03 61.01 -0.99
N THR A 81 1.39 61.15 0.28
CA THR A 81 2.29 62.20 0.76
C THR A 81 3.66 61.66 1.15
N ALA A 82 4.70 62.45 0.93
CA ALA A 82 6.03 62.14 1.45
C ALA A 82 6.06 62.38 2.97
N PRO A 83 6.87 61.63 3.75
CA PRO A 83 7.00 61.84 5.19
C PRO A 83 7.32 63.29 5.57
N GLY A 84 8.18 63.97 4.79
CA GLY A 84 8.53 65.37 5.01
C GLY A 84 7.41 66.37 4.71
N ASP A 85 6.51 66.06 3.77
CA ASP A 85 5.31 66.86 3.51
C ASP A 85 4.26 66.64 4.61
N LEU A 86 4.10 65.39 5.06
CA LEU A 86 3.20 65.05 6.16
C LEU A 86 3.64 65.74 7.46
N ALA A 87 4.94 65.80 7.74
CA ALA A 87 5.51 66.49 8.90
C ALA A 87 5.10 67.96 8.95
N ARG A 88 5.26 68.69 7.83
CA ARG A 88 4.85 70.09 7.69
C ARG A 88 3.35 70.26 7.87
N ALA A 89 2.55 69.40 7.24
CA ALA A 89 1.10 69.46 7.35
C ALA A 89 0.60 69.19 8.79
N ILE A 90 1.31 68.36 9.56
CA ILE A 90 1.05 68.13 10.99
C ILE A 90 1.45 69.38 11.81
N GLY A 91 2.63 69.95 11.54
CA GLY A 91 3.13 71.16 12.21
C GLY A 91 2.18 72.36 12.07
N ASP A 92 1.76 72.64 10.83
CA ASP A 92 0.78 73.70 10.52
C ASP A 92 -0.54 73.51 11.27
N ARG A 93 -1.04 72.27 11.29
CA ARG A 93 -2.34 71.95 11.90
C ARG A 93 -2.28 71.99 13.43
N LEU A 94 -1.14 71.60 14.02
CA LEU A 94 -0.87 71.78 15.45
C LEU A 94 -0.80 73.26 15.82
N MET A 95 -0.08 74.07 15.03
CA MET A 95 0.02 75.51 15.25
C MET A 95 -1.35 76.18 15.26
N GLN A 96 -2.20 75.88 14.27
CA GLN A 96 -3.54 76.45 14.15
C GLN A 96 -4.50 76.01 15.28
N ARG A 97 -4.48 74.73 15.66
CA ARG A 97 -5.44 74.20 16.65
C ARG A 97 -5.03 74.47 18.10
N MET A 98 -3.74 74.50 18.38
CA MET A 98 -3.21 74.71 19.74
C MET A 98 -2.82 76.17 20.01
N GLY A 99 -2.95 77.05 19.01
CA GLY A 99 -2.63 78.48 19.16
C GLY A 99 -1.15 78.74 19.42
N LEU A 100 -0.25 77.95 18.83
CA LEU A 100 1.18 78.09 19.03
C LEU A 100 1.69 79.33 18.30
N GLY A 101 2.59 80.09 18.92
CA GLY A 101 3.17 81.30 18.32
C GLY A 101 4.22 81.02 17.23
N ARG A 102 4.66 79.77 17.10
CA ARG A 102 5.61 79.27 16.08
C ARG A 102 5.29 77.81 15.77
N GLU A 103 5.69 77.37 14.58
CA GLU A 103 5.57 75.98 14.17
C GLU A 103 6.42 75.07 15.09
N PRO A 104 5.86 73.97 15.64
CA PRO A 104 6.63 72.99 16.38
C PRO A 104 7.54 72.19 15.42
N ASP A 105 8.66 71.68 15.94
CA ASP A 105 9.54 70.80 15.18
C ASP A 105 8.92 69.41 15.09
N VAL A 106 8.47 69.03 13.89
CA VAL A 106 7.80 67.77 13.62
C VAL A 106 8.69 66.92 12.72
N ALA A 107 9.06 65.73 13.19
CA ALA A 107 9.75 64.72 12.41
C ALA A 107 8.86 63.49 12.23
N VAL A 108 8.78 63.02 10.99
CA VAL A 108 7.97 61.88 10.58
C VAL A 108 8.92 60.85 9.97
N GLU A 109 9.11 59.73 10.68
CA GLU A 109 9.96 58.62 10.23
C GLU A 109 9.09 57.39 9.93
N ILE A 110 9.42 56.64 8.88
CA ILE A 110 8.73 55.39 8.60
C ILE A 110 9.25 54.33 9.58
N ALA A 111 8.40 53.91 10.51
CA ALA A 111 8.72 52.86 11.48
C ALA A 111 8.63 51.47 10.85
N GLN A 112 7.64 51.24 9.99
CA GLN A 112 7.45 49.99 9.26
C GLN A 112 6.68 50.29 7.97
N TYR A 113 7.21 49.82 6.83
CA TYR A 113 6.49 49.83 5.56
C TYR A 113 5.38 48.78 5.57
N ARG A 114 4.31 49.01 4.79
CA ARG A 114 3.25 48.02 4.58
C ARG A 114 3.83 46.69 4.04
N PRO A 115 3.26 45.55 4.45
CA PRO A 115 3.78 44.24 4.08
C PRO A 115 3.64 43.97 2.58
N PHE A 116 4.32 42.92 2.13
CA PHE A 116 4.12 42.33 0.81
C PHE A 116 3.73 40.85 0.99
N TYR A 117 3.17 40.24 -0.05
CA TYR A 117 2.63 38.88 0.02
C TYR A 117 3.38 37.94 -0.92
N ILE A 118 3.54 36.67 -0.53
CA ILE A 118 4.09 35.62 -1.41
C ILE A 118 3.11 34.45 -1.46
N VAL A 119 2.79 34.02 -2.68
CA VAL A 119 1.86 32.91 -2.95
C VAL A 119 2.40 31.97 -4.02
N GLY A 120 1.91 30.73 -4.04
CA GLY A 120 2.30 29.72 -5.03
C GLY A 120 3.26 28.65 -4.49
N ASN A 121 4.17 28.16 -5.34
CA ASN A 121 5.10 27.07 -5.05
C ASN A 121 6.28 27.54 -4.18
N VAL A 122 6.00 27.89 -2.92
CA VAL A 122 6.98 28.31 -1.92
C VAL A 122 6.82 27.52 -0.63
N LYS A 123 7.85 27.49 0.21
CA LYS A 123 7.82 26.74 1.47
C LYS A 123 6.84 27.35 2.49
N GLN A 124 6.76 28.68 2.56
CA GLN A 124 5.87 29.41 3.48
C GLN A 124 5.15 30.53 2.71
N PRO A 125 3.95 30.29 2.16
CA PRO A 125 3.14 31.35 1.59
C PRO A 125 2.51 32.21 2.69
N GLY A 126 2.39 33.52 2.48
CA GLY A 126 1.83 34.44 3.47
C GLY A 126 2.27 35.89 3.32
N GLU A 127 2.02 36.67 4.36
CA GLU A 127 2.42 38.08 4.48
C GLU A 127 3.81 38.22 5.12
N PHE A 128 4.60 39.18 4.62
CA PHE A 128 5.97 39.40 5.08
C PHE A 128 6.28 40.89 5.21
N PRO A 129 7.11 41.30 6.20
CA PRO A 129 7.50 42.69 6.38
C PRO A 129 8.42 43.16 5.24
N TYR A 130 8.12 44.30 4.64
CA TYR A 130 8.93 44.88 3.57
C TYR A 130 10.18 45.59 4.10
N ARG A 131 11.25 45.58 3.30
CA ARG A 131 12.47 46.37 3.50
C ARG A 131 12.90 47.03 2.18
N PRO A 132 13.41 48.28 2.20
CA PRO A 132 13.88 48.94 0.98
C PRO A 132 14.94 48.12 0.23
N GLY A 133 14.80 48.05 -1.10
CA GLY A 133 15.72 47.32 -1.98
C GLY A 133 15.48 45.80 -2.05
N LEU A 134 14.32 45.33 -1.58
CA LEU A 134 13.96 43.91 -1.61
C LEU A 134 13.76 43.43 -3.06
N THR A 135 14.44 42.35 -3.42
CA THR A 135 14.27 41.67 -4.72
C THR A 135 13.36 40.44 -4.60
N VAL A 136 12.81 39.98 -5.72
CA VAL A 136 12.01 38.74 -5.79
C VAL A 136 12.75 37.53 -5.22
N LEU A 137 14.07 37.40 -5.49
CA LEU A 137 14.88 36.32 -4.94
C LEU A 137 15.00 36.39 -3.41
N GLN A 138 15.20 37.60 -2.86
CA GLN A 138 15.26 37.80 -1.42
C GLN A 138 13.90 37.56 -0.76
N ALA A 139 12.81 38.01 -1.39
CA ALA A 139 11.45 37.71 -0.99
C ALA A 139 11.21 36.19 -0.93
N LEU A 140 11.57 35.45 -1.98
CA LEU A 140 11.50 33.98 -2.00
C LEU A 140 12.33 33.36 -0.87
N GLY A 141 13.51 33.90 -0.58
CA GLY A 141 14.35 33.49 0.55
C GLY A 141 13.68 33.69 1.91
N ILE A 142 12.97 34.81 2.10
CA ILE A 142 12.20 35.10 3.32
C ILE A 142 11.06 34.08 3.50
N ALA A 143 10.39 33.68 2.42
CA ALA A 143 9.39 32.61 2.43
C ALA A 143 9.98 31.19 2.56
N GLY A 144 11.27 31.06 2.86
CA GLY A 144 11.93 29.77 3.09
C GLY A 144 12.31 29.02 1.81
N GLY A 145 12.30 29.68 0.65
CA GLY A 145 12.69 29.13 -0.64
C GLY A 145 11.61 28.27 -1.30
N LEU A 146 12.01 27.56 -2.36
CA LEU A 146 11.16 26.54 -2.99
C LEU A 146 11.08 25.31 -2.06
N PRO A 147 9.93 24.62 -2.01
CA PRO A 147 9.80 23.39 -1.23
C PRO A 147 10.79 22.32 -1.72
N ILE A 148 11.46 21.65 -0.77
CA ILE A 148 12.31 20.49 -1.07
C ILE A 148 11.38 19.36 -1.52
N ARG A 149 11.55 18.88 -2.76
CA ARG A 149 10.79 17.74 -3.25
C ARG A 149 11.34 16.47 -2.60
N GLU A 150 10.67 15.94 -1.58
CA GLU A 150 11.06 14.68 -0.93
C GLU A 150 11.19 13.54 -1.94
N ASP A 151 12.28 12.78 -1.82
CA ASP A 151 12.58 11.62 -2.67
C ASP A 151 11.72 10.42 -2.26
N ASN A 152 10.44 10.43 -2.67
CA ASN A 152 9.56 9.25 -2.63
C ASN A 152 10.07 8.07 -3.47
N TRP A 153 11.18 8.24 -4.19
CA TRP A 153 11.76 7.24 -5.10
C TRP A 153 12.28 6.00 -4.38
N SER A 154 12.90 6.16 -3.20
CA SER A 154 13.32 5.00 -2.39
C SER A 154 12.14 4.14 -1.94
N ARG A 155 10.89 4.64 -1.97
CA ARG A 155 9.70 3.81 -1.73
C ARG A 155 9.33 2.99 -2.97
N LEU A 156 9.33 3.60 -4.17
CA LEU A 156 9.03 2.92 -5.44
C LEU A 156 10.03 1.81 -5.77
N GLU A 157 11.34 2.04 -5.60
CA GLU A 157 12.33 0.97 -5.81
C GLU A 157 12.13 -0.20 -4.84
N ARG A 158 11.83 0.10 -3.57
CA ARG A 158 11.51 -0.94 -2.58
C ARG A 158 10.22 -1.68 -2.92
N GLU A 159 9.23 -0.99 -3.46
CA GLU A 159 7.95 -1.59 -3.88
C GLU A 159 8.14 -2.54 -5.06
N VAL A 160 8.99 -2.21 -6.04
CA VAL A 160 9.34 -3.13 -7.14
C VAL A 160 10.09 -4.35 -6.63
N ILE A 161 11.09 -4.17 -5.75
CA ILE A 161 11.86 -5.30 -5.18
C ILE A 161 10.95 -6.19 -4.32
N SER A 162 10.10 -5.59 -3.47
CA SER A 162 9.14 -6.32 -2.64
C SER A 162 8.15 -7.09 -3.50
N GLY A 163 7.55 -6.44 -4.50
CA GLY A 163 6.60 -7.10 -5.38
C GLY A 163 7.22 -8.26 -6.16
N GLN A 164 8.48 -8.12 -6.64
CA GLN A 164 9.20 -9.22 -7.28
C GLN A 164 9.38 -10.41 -6.33
N GLY A 165 9.71 -10.14 -5.06
CA GLY A 165 9.78 -11.16 -4.01
C GLY A 165 8.43 -11.84 -3.79
N ASP A 166 7.35 -11.07 -3.70
CA ASP A 166 5.99 -11.58 -3.49
C ASP A 166 5.53 -12.47 -4.65
N VAL A 167 5.77 -12.06 -5.90
CA VAL A 167 5.48 -12.89 -7.08
C VAL A 167 6.30 -14.18 -7.08
N GLY A 168 7.57 -14.12 -6.69
CA GLY A 168 8.41 -15.31 -6.53
C GLY A 168 7.84 -16.30 -5.52
N LEU A 169 7.45 -15.81 -4.34
CA LEU A 169 6.83 -16.64 -3.29
C LEU A 169 5.49 -17.24 -3.73
N LEU A 170 4.64 -16.44 -4.40
CA LEU A 170 3.36 -16.91 -4.93
C LEU A 170 3.56 -17.99 -6.00
N ALA A 171 4.56 -17.84 -6.87
CA ALA A 171 4.90 -18.84 -7.86
C ALA A 171 5.38 -20.16 -7.22
N LEU A 172 6.19 -20.10 -6.16
CA LEU A 172 6.62 -21.28 -5.41
C LEU A 172 5.43 -22.00 -4.74
N ASN A 173 4.53 -21.23 -4.11
CA ASN A 173 3.30 -21.76 -3.52
C ASN A 173 2.38 -22.38 -4.58
N ASN A 174 2.30 -21.78 -5.77
CA ASN A 174 1.50 -22.33 -6.87
C ASN A 174 2.04 -23.70 -7.31
N VAL A 175 3.37 -23.82 -7.47
CA VAL A 175 4.03 -25.09 -7.82
C VAL A 175 3.74 -26.19 -6.79
N SER A 176 3.89 -25.90 -5.50
CA SER A 176 3.65 -26.89 -4.44
C SER A 176 2.18 -27.32 -4.39
N LEU A 177 1.23 -26.38 -4.53
CA LEU A 177 -0.20 -26.68 -4.55
C LEU A 177 -0.62 -27.45 -5.80
N LEU A 178 -0.06 -27.17 -6.97
CA LEU A 178 -0.31 -27.95 -8.19
C LEU A 178 0.21 -29.39 -8.05
N ALA A 179 1.40 -29.57 -7.50
CA ALA A 179 1.97 -30.90 -7.28
C ALA A 179 1.13 -31.70 -6.29
N ARG A 180 0.72 -31.06 -5.17
CA ARG A 180 -0.17 -31.66 -4.17
C ARG A 180 -1.53 -32.02 -4.75
N LYS A 181 -2.11 -31.14 -5.57
CA LYS A 181 -3.37 -31.40 -6.28
C LYS A 181 -3.23 -32.63 -7.18
N ALA A 182 -2.17 -32.72 -7.97
CA ALA A 182 -1.92 -33.86 -8.87
C ALA A 182 -1.83 -35.18 -8.09
N ARG A 183 -1.11 -35.20 -6.95
CA ARG A 183 -1.09 -36.35 -6.05
C ARG A 183 -2.49 -36.73 -5.57
N LEU A 184 -3.23 -35.77 -5.01
CA LEU A 184 -4.57 -36.03 -4.45
C LEU A 184 -5.57 -36.53 -5.51
N GLN A 185 -5.50 -35.99 -6.73
CA GLN A 185 -6.31 -36.50 -7.85
C GLN A 185 -5.93 -37.94 -8.22
N SER A 186 -4.64 -38.26 -8.19
CA SER A 186 -4.15 -39.62 -8.47
C SER A 186 -4.52 -40.61 -7.35
N GLU A 187 -4.52 -40.17 -6.08
CA GLU A 187 -5.01 -40.96 -4.93
C GLU A 187 -6.51 -41.25 -5.04
N LEU A 188 -7.31 -40.24 -5.38
CA LEU A 188 -8.75 -40.41 -5.53
C LEU A 188 -9.13 -41.32 -6.71
N ALA A 189 -8.30 -41.32 -7.76
CA ALA A 189 -8.47 -42.18 -8.93
C ALA A 189 -7.85 -43.58 -8.77
N ASP A 190 -7.24 -43.89 -7.61
CA ASP A 190 -6.49 -45.13 -7.35
C ASP A 190 -5.47 -45.46 -8.45
N SER A 191 -4.75 -44.44 -8.92
CA SER A 191 -3.77 -44.58 -10.00
C SER A 191 -2.49 -45.28 -9.54
N ASP A 192 -1.66 -45.73 -10.49
CA ASP A 192 -0.39 -46.37 -10.17
C ASP A 192 0.74 -45.40 -9.82
N ASP A 193 0.70 -44.20 -10.39
CA ASP A 193 1.68 -43.14 -10.17
C ASP A 193 0.99 -41.76 -10.25
N VAL A 194 1.69 -40.72 -9.82
CA VAL A 194 1.19 -39.35 -9.85
C VAL A 194 1.27 -38.78 -11.26
N ALA A 195 0.11 -38.45 -11.84
CA ALA A 195 0.00 -37.79 -13.13
C ALA A 195 0.10 -36.26 -12.97
N PHE A 196 1.30 -35.71 -13.15
CA PHE A 196 1.52 -34.26 -13.05
C PHE A 196 1.04 -33.49 -14.29
N PRO A 197 0.47 -32.29 -14.11
CA PRO A 197 0.02 -31.45 -15.21
C PRO A 197 1.20 -30.91 -16.05
N SER A 198 0.89 -30.47 -17.28
CA SER A 198 1.88 -29.96 -18.25
C SER A 198 2.71 -28.79 -17.72
N GLU A 199 2.10 -27.97 -16.87
CA GLU A 199 2.64 -26.77 -16.26
C GLU A 199 3.83 -27.07 -15.34
N LEU A 200 3.85 -28.27 -14.74
CA LEU A 200 4.97 -28.75 -13.92
C LEU A 200 5.96 -29.56 -14.76
N THR A 201 5.47 -30.45 -15.63
CA THR A 201 6.34 -31.31 -16.44
C THR A 201 7.19 -30.53 -17.45
N ASN A 202 6.65 -29.46 -18.04
CA ASN A 202 7.40 -28.54 -18.90
C ASN A 202 8.51 -27.79 -18.16
N ARG A 203 8.40 -27.68 -16.83
CA ARG A 203 9.38 -27.01 -15.95
C ARG A 203 10.17 -28.00 -15.10
N ALA A 204 10.15 -29.29 -15.43
CA ALA A 204 10.81 -30.34 -14.64
C ALA A 204 12.34 -30.20 -14.59
N SER A 205 12.95 -29.42 -15.48
CA SER A 205 14.39 -29.10 -15.41
C SER A 205 14.74 -28.11 -14.31
N ASN A 206 13.76 -27.39 -13.75
CA ASN A 206 13.96 -26.50 -12.62
C ASN A 206 14.07 -27.32 -11.33
N GLU A 207 15.19 -27.20 -10.61
CA GLU A 207 15.48 -27.96 -9.40
C GLU A 207 14.35 -27.88 -8.35
N THR A 208 13.81 -26.68 -8.10
CA THR A 208 12.75 -26.48 -7.11
C THR A 208 11.45 -27.18 -7.50
N VAL A 209 11.11 -27.16 -8.79
CA VAL A 209 9.92 -27.85 -9.31
C VAL A 209 10.11 -29.36 -9.26
N ALA A 210 11.28 -29.85 -9.68
CA ALA A 210 11.62 -31.27 -9.65
C ALA A 210 11.56 -31.83 -8.22
N LEU A 211 12.09 -31.08 -7.25
CA LEU A 211 12.08 -31.45 -5.84
C LEU A 211 10.64 -31.52 -5.30
N ALA A 212 9.79 -30.56 -5.62
CA ALA A 212 8.38 -30.58 -5.22
C ALA A 212 7.62 -31.79 -5.82
N MET A 213 7.86 -32.10 -7.10
CA MET A 213 7.27 -33.27 -7.75
C MET A 213 7.74 -34.59 -7.13
N ASP A 214 9.05 -34.73 -6.87
CA ASP A 214 9.62 -35.92 -6.24
C ASP A 214 9.10 -36.14 -4.82
N GLN A 215 8.97 -35.07 -4.03
CA GLN A 215 8.37 -35.12 -2.70
C GLN A 215 6.93 -35.66 -2.74
N GLU A 216 6.09 -35.14 -3.63
CA GLU A 216 4.70 -35.60 -3.75
C GLU A 216 4.61 -37.04 -4.27
N ARG A 217 5.48 -37.48 -5.18
CA ARG A 217 5.57 -38.90 -5.60
C ARG A 217 5.91 -39.83 -4.44
N LYS A 218 6.86 -39.43 -3.59
CA LYS A 218 7.24 -40.23 -2.40
C LYS A 218 6.10 -40.32 -1.39
N ILE A 219 5.43 -39.19 -1.13
CA ILE A 219 4.26 -39.16 -0.24
C ILE A 219 3.17 -40.08 -0.77
N PHE A 220 2.89 -40.01 -2.08
CA PHE A 220 1.91 -40.87 -2.75
C PHE A 220 2.22 -42.37 -2.53
N ALA A 221 3.44 -42.79 -2.85
CA ALA A 221 3.86 -44.18 -2.76
C ALA A 221 3.74 -44.71 -1.31
N ILE A 222 4.19 -43.92 -0.32
CA ILE A 222 4.10 -44.27 1.10
C ILE A 222 2.64 -44.44 1.54
N ARG A 223 1.76 -43.50 1.16
CA ARG A 223 0.34 -43.55 1.53
C ARG A 223 -0.38 -44.73 0.87
N LYS A 224 -0.11 -44.99 -0.41
CA LYS A 224 -0.66 -46.12 -1.15
C LYS A 224 -0.26 -47.46 -0.52
N ASP A 225 1.03 -47.63 -0.20
CA ASP A 225 1.53 -48.85 0.44
C ASP A 225 0.95 -49.07 1.84
N SER A 226 0.82 -47.99 2.63
CA SER A 226 0.22 -48.05 3.96
C SER A 226 -1.23 -48.51 3.91
N LEU A 227 -2.05 -47.93 3.03
CA LEU A 227 -3.45 -48.32 2.86
C LEU A 227 -3.57 -49.76 2.34
N ALA A 228 -2.76 -50.13 1.34
CA ALA A 228 -2.74 -51.48 0.78
C ALA A 228 -2.39 -52.52 1.85
N THR A 229 -1.42 -52.23 2.73
CA THR A 229 -1.00 -53.13 3.81
C THR A 229 -2.09 -53.29 4.87
N GLN A 230 -2.77 -52.22 5.27
CA GLN A 230 -3.90 -52.31 6.20
C GLN A 230 -5.04 -53.15 5.61
N LEU A 231 -5.44 -52.87 4.36
CA LEU A 231 -6.48 -53.65 3.67
C LEU A 231 -6.08 -55.12 3.50
N ARG A 232 -4.80 -55.40 3.23
CA ARG A 232 -4.29 -56.77 3.13
C ARG A 232 -4.46 -57.52 4.45
N SER A 233 -4.06 -56.92 5.58
CA SER A 233 -4.20 -57.54 6.90
C SER A 233 -5.66 -57.87 7.29
N LEU A 234 -6.60 -56.98 6.95
CA LEU A 234 -8.03 -57.20 7.21
C LEU A 234 -8.59 -58.31 6.31
N ARG A 235 -8.16 -58.39 5.06
CA ARG A 235 -8.55 -59.48 4.13
C ARG A 235 -7.98 -60.82 4.58
N GLU A 236 -6.73 -60.87 5.00
CA GLU A 236 -6.10 -62.07 5.56
C GLU A 236 -6.83 -62.56 6.83
N LEU A 237 -7.24 -61.64 7.72
CA LEU A 237 -8.07 -61.96 8.88
C LEU A 237 -9.42 -62.55 8.45
N LYS A 238 -10.07 -61.95 7.46
CA LYS A 238 -11.34 -62.47 6.92
C LYS A 238 -11.17 -63.88 6.34
N ASP A 239 -10.11 -64.12 5.57
CA ASP A 239 -9.83 -65.43 4.99
C ASP A 239 -9.59 -66.49 6.08
N PHE A 240 -8.89 -66.12 7.16
CA PHE A 240 -8.71 -66.98 8.33
C PHE A 240 -10.06 -67.32 9.01
N LEU A 241 -10.90 -66.32 9.27
CA LEU A 241 -12.22 -66.53 9.87
C LEU A 241 -13.12 -67.40 8.98
N GLN A 242 -12.99 -67.27 7.65
CA GLN A 242 -13.73 -68.10 6.71
C GLN A 242 -13.28 -69.57 6.76
N GLN A 243 -11.97 -69.84 6.93
CA GLN A 243 -11.47 -71.19 7.14
C GLN A 243 -11.95 -71.78 8.48
N GLU A 244 -11.97 -70.98 9.55
CA GLU A 244 -12.52 -71.39 10.84
C GLU A 244 -14.01 -71.75 10.74
N LEU A 245 -14.80 -70.95 10.01
CA LEU A 245 -16.20 -71.21 9.75
C LEU A 245 -16.41 -72.56 9.04
N VAL A 246 -15.63 -72.85 8.00
CA VAL A 246 -15.68 -74.13 7.27
C VAL A 246 -15.34 -75.31 8.19
N SER A 247 -14.36 -75.15 9.09
CA SER A 247 -14.02 -76.19 10.07
C SER A 247 -15.15 -76.45 11.06
N LEU A 248 -15.81 -75.40 11.55
CA LEU A 248 -16.96 -75.54 12.45
C LEU A 248 -18.17 -76.18 11.75
N GLU A 249 -18.41 -75.85 10.48
CA GLU A 249 -19.44 -76.50 9.65
C GLU A 249 -19.17 -78.00 9.51
N GLN A 250 -17.91 -78.42 9.31
CA GLN A 250 -17.55 -79.82 9.29
C GLN A 250 -17.77 -80.49 10.66
N GLN A 251 -17.41 -79.85 11.77
CA GLN A 251 -17.67 -80.36 13.12
C GLN A 251 -19.16 -80.58 13.38
N LEU A 252 -20.03 -79.66 12.95
CA LEU A 252 -21.48 -79.84 13.05
C LEU A 252 -21.95 -81.09 12.31
N THR A 253 -21.47 -81.30 11.07
CA THR A 253 -21.86 -82.50 10.31
C THR A 253 -21.39 -83.80 10.97
N PHE A 254 -20.28 -83.78 11.72
CA PHE A 254 -19.82 -84.92 12.50
C PHE A 254 -20.71 -85.16 13.72
N HIS A 255 -21.03 -84.11 14.48
CA HIS A 255 -21.93 -84.22 15.62
C HIS A 255 -23.35 -84.67 15.21
N ASP A 256 -23.87 -84.17 14.08
CA ASP A 256 -25.16 -84.59 13.52
C ASP A 256 -25.18 -86.11 13.26
N LYS A 257 -24.13 -86.65 12.62
CA LYS A 257 -24.00 -88.09 12.36
C LYS A 257 -23.89 -88.90 13.65
N GLN A 258 -23.15 -88.41 14.65
CA GLN A 258 -23.02 -89.10 15.95
C GLN A 258 -24.35 -89.13 16.70
N ILE A 259 -25.07 -88.01 16.73
CA ILE A 259 -26.42 -87.92 17.32
C ILE A 259 -27.34 -88.91 16.61
N GLU A 260 -27.35 -88.96 15.27
CA GLU A 260 -28.19 -89.89 14.51
C GLU A 260 -27.89 -91.36 14.84
N LEU A 261 -26.61 -91.74 14.95
CA LEU A 261 -26.21 -93.11 15.30
C LEU A 261 -26.64 -93.49 16.72
N ILE A 262 -26.44 -92.61 17.69
CA ILE A 262 -26.80 -92.85 19.10
C ILE A 262 -28.32 -92.90 19.25
N GLN A 263 -29.07 -92.05 18.53
CA GLN A 263 -30.53 -92.09 18.51
C GLN A 263 -31.07 -93.41 17.92
N LYS A 264 -30.43 -93.94 16.86
CA LYS A 264 -30.77 -95.27 16.32
C LYS A 264 -30.51 -96.38 17.35
N GLU A 265 -29.38 -96.34 18.07
CA GLU A 265 -29.09 -97.31 19.15
C GLU A 265 -30.12 -97.19 20.29
N LEU A 266 -30.41 -95.96 20.71
CA LEU A 266 -31.39 -95.65 21.77
C LEU A 266 -32.78 -96.20 21.41
N ALA A 267 -33.25 -95.98 20.17
CA ALA A 267 -34.54 -96.50 19.72
C ALA A 267 -34.57 -98.05 19.76
N GLY A 268 -33.47 -98.70 19.37
CA GLY A 268 -33.31 -100.15 19.48
C GLY A 268 -33.37 -100.63 20.93
N VAL A 269 -32.58 -100.03 21.82
CA VAL A 269 -32.53 -100.37 23.26
C VAL A 269 -33.86 -100.10 23.96
N SER A 270 -34.50 -98.95 23.70
CA SER A 270 -35.81 -98.59 24.24
C SER A 270 -36.87 -99.65 23.90
N SER A 271 -36.87 -100.14 22.65
CA SER A 271 -37.77 -101.22 22.24
C SER A 271 -37.55 -102.54 22.98
N LEU A 272 -36.30 -102.83 23.40
CA LEU A 272 -35.95 -104.02 24.17
C LEU A 272 -36.31 -103.85 25.64
N VAL A 273 -36.10 -102.66 26.22
CA VAL A 273 -36.51 -102.34 27.60
C VAL A 273 -38.03 -102.43 27.75
N GLN A 274 -38.81 -101.89 26.79
CA GLN A 274 -40.28 -102.02 26.77
C GLN A 274 -40.76 -103.46 26.71
N LYS A 275 -40.00 -104.35 26.05
CA LYS A 275 -40.27 -105.80 25.97
C LYS A 275 -39.73 -106.58 27.18
N GLY A 276 -39.07 -105.92 28.14
CA GLY A 276 -38.44 -106.55 29.30
C GLY A 276 -37.16 -107.33 29.00
N LEU A 277 -36.56 -107.14 27.82
CA LEU A 277 -35.38 -107.87 27.33
C LEU A 277 -34.05 -107.12 27.57
N ALA A 278 -34.09 -105.91 28.14
CA ALA A 278 -32.92 -105.09 28.46
C ALA A 278 -33.17 -104.27 29.74
N VAL A 279 -32.09 -103.69 30.29
CA VAL A 279 -32.10 -102.93 31.56
C VAL A 279 -32.17 -101.41 31.34
N ALA A 280 -33.05 -100.73 32.09
CA ALA A 280 -33.32 -99.29 32.00
C ALA A 280 -32.09 -98.34 32.15
N PRO A 281 -31.05 -98.65 32.96
CA PRO A 281 -29.86 -97.78 33.05
C PRO A 281 -29.12 -97.58 31.72
N ARG A 282 -29.19 -98.55 30.80
CA ARG A 282 -28.55 -98.43 29.47
C ARG A 282 -29.27 -97.41 28.60
N GLU A 283 -30.61 -97.40 28.64
CA GLU A 283 -31.45 -96.43 27.92
C GLU A 283 -31.18 -95.00 28.42
N LEU A 284 -31.24 -94.78 29.75
CA LEU A 284 -30.93 -93.49 30.37
C LEU A 284 -29.50 -92.99 30.07
N SER A 285 -28.52 -93.90 30.03
CA SER A 285 -27.15 -93.55 29.66
C SER A 285 -27.05 -93.07 28.20
N LEU A 286 -27.78 -93.71 27.28
CA LEU A 286 -27.82 -93.29 25.88
C LEU A 286 -28.57 -91.96 25.72
N GLU A 287 -29.69 -91.75 26.43
CA GLU A 287 -30.39 -90.46 26.48
C GLU A 287 -29.47 -89.32 26.96
N GLY A 288 -28.74 -89.54 28.05
CA GLY A 288 -27.75 -88.59 28.56
C GLY A 288 -26.64 -88.29 27.53
N THR A 289 -26.22 -89.30 26.77
CA THR A 289 -25.23 -89.13 25.70
C THR A 289 -25.79 -88.30 24.55
N VAL A 290 -27.04 -88.56 24.12
CA VAL A 290 -27.71 -87.74 23.09
C VAL A 290 -27.81 -86.27 23.54
N ALA A 291 -28.23 -86.03 24.78
CA ALA A 291 -28.34 -84.68 25.33
C ALA A 291 -26.98 -83.95 25.37
N GLN A 292 -25.91 -84.65 25.76
CA GLN A 292 -24.56 -84.09 25.75
C GLN A 292 -24.12 -83.73 24.31
N MET A 293 -24.31 -84.63 23.34
CA MET A 293 -23.91 -84.38 21.95
C MET A 293 -24.72 -83.25 21.31
N GLN A 294 -26.01 -83.12 21.66
CA GLN A 294 -26.83 -81.99 21.26
C GLN A 294 -26.32 -80.67 21.87
N SER A 295 -25.85 -80.69 23.12
CA SER A 295 -25.22 -79.52 23.74
C SER A 295 -23.92 -79.12 23.03
N ASP A 296 -23.06 -80.08 22.69
CA ASP A 296 -21.80 -79.81 21.98
C ASP A 296 -22.06 -79.27 20.56
N ARG A 297 -23.07 -79.82 19.87
CA ARG A 297 -23.56 -79.31 18.58
C ARG A 297 -24.06 -77.87 18.70
N LEU A 298 -24.87 -77.57 19.72
CA LEU A 298 -25.37 -76.21 19.96
C LEU A 298 -24.21 -75.24 20.25
N ALA A 299 -23.20 -75.67 21.02
CA ALA A 299 -22.01 -74.87 21.27
C ALA A 299 -21.27 -74.53 19.96
N ALA A 300 -21.07 -75.51 19.07
CA ALA A 300 -20.47 -75.28 17.76
C ALA A 300 -21.30 -74.31 16.88
N GLU A 301 -22.65 -74.44 16.86
CA GLU A 301 -23.54 -73.48 16.18
C GLU A 301 -23.36 -72.06 16.73
N THR A 302 -23.29 -71.89 18.05
CA THR A 302 -23.09 -70.56 18.65
C THR A 302 -21.73 -69.97 18.31
N SER A 303 -20.67 -70.78 18.23
CA SER A 303 -19.35 -70.33 17.78
C SER A 303 -19.38 -69.89 16.31
N MET A 304 -20.08 -70.62 15.43
CA MET A 304 -20.26 -70.20 14.03
C MET A 304 -20.95 -68.85 13.91
N LEU A 305 -21.98 -68.59 14.73
CA LEU A 305 -22.66 -67.29 14.76
C LEU A 305 -21.69 -66.17 15.16
N ARG A 306 -20.82 -66.40 16.15
CA ARG A 306 -19.79 -65.44 16.56
C ARG A 306 -18.77 -65.19 15.44
N VAL A 307 -18.27 -66.23 14.78
CA VAL A 307 -17.34 -66.09 13.63
C VAL A 307 -17.99 -65.30 12.50
N ARG A 308 -19.26 -65.60 12.14
CA ARG A 308 -20.01 -64.83 11.13
C ARG A 308 -20.18 -63.37 11.51
N GLN A 309 -20.41 -63.08 12.80
CA GLN A 309 -20.49 -61.71 13.30
C GLN A 309 -19.13 -60.98 13.15
N GLU A 310 -18.01 -61.62 13.49
CA GLU A 310 -16.68 -61.02 13.34
C GLU A 310 -16.28 -60.82 11.86
N MET A 311 -16.65 -61.74 10.97
CA MET A 311 -16.49 -61.54 9.53
C MET A 311 -17.25 -60.30 9.04
N SER A 312 -18.51 -60.15 9.47
CA SER A 312 -19.35 -58.99 9.13
C SER A 312 -18.76 -57.68 9.64
N LYS A 313 -18.25 -57.65 10.89
CA LYS A 313 -17.52 -56.50 11.42
C LYS A 313 -16.26 -56.18 10.61
N THR A 314 -15.50 -57.20 10.22
CA THR A 314 -14.28 -57.04 9.41
C THR A 314 -14.61 -56.47 8.02
N ASP A 315 -15.71 -56.90 7.41
CA ASP A 315 -16.20 -56.35 6.14
C ASP A 315 -16.59 -54.87 6.26
N ILE A 316 -17.28 -54.51 7.35
CA ILE A 316 -17.60 -53.12 7.65
C ILE A 316 -16.32 -52.29 7.84
N GLU A 317 -15.31 -52.82 8.53
CA GLU A 317 -14.04 -52.13 8.75
C GLU A 317 -13.27 -51.87 7.45
N ILE A 318 -13.24 -52.86 6.54
CA ILE A 318 -12.65 -52.71 5.20
C ILE A 318 -13.35 -51.59 4.42
N LEU A 319 -14.68 -51.56 4.44
CA LEU A 319 -15.48 -50.52 3.78
C LEU A 319 -15.24 -49.15 4.40
N ASN A 320 -15.24 -49.06 5.73
CA ASN A 320 -15.01 -47.83 6.47
C ASN A 320 -13.63 -47.26 6.17
N LEU A 321 -12.58 -48.09 6.15
CA LEU A 321 -11.22 -47.66 5.87
C LEU A 321 -11.10 -47.03 4.47
N SER A 322 -11.71 -47.66 3.45
CA SER A 322 -11.71 -47.16 2.08
C SER A 322 -12.50 -45.85 1.93
N ASN A 323 -13.69 -45.78 2.54
CA ASN A 323 -14.54 -44.60 2.51
C ASN A 323 -13.91 -43.42 3.26
N GLN A 324 -13.30 -43.69 4.43
CA GLN A 324 -12.59 -42.69 5.22
C GLN A 324 -11.42 -42.12 4.42
N HIS A 325 -10.61 -42.98 3.80
CA HIS A 325 -9.50 -42.54 2.96
C HIS A 325 -9.98 -41.65 1.80
N SER A 326 -11.00 -42.10 1.06
CA SER A 326 -11.56 -41.34 -0.07
C SER A 326 -12.12 -39.98 0.37
N SER A 327 -12.80 -39.93 1.51
CA SER A 327 -13.35 -38.70 2.09
C SER A 327 -12.24 -37.71 2.48
N GLU A 328 -11.19 -38.18 3.16
CA GLU A 328 -10.04 -37.37 3.57
C GLU A 328 -9.27 -36.80 2.36
N VAL A 329 -9.10 -37.61 1.31
CA VAL A 329 -8.46 -37.19 0.06
C VAL A 329 -9.33 -36.15 -0.66
N ALA A 330 -10.64 -36.38 -0.75
CA ALA A 330 -11.56 -35.45 -1.40
C ALA A 330 -11.62 -34.09 -0.68
N GLU A 331 -11.65 -34.08 0.65
CA GLU A 331 -11.64 -32.85 1.44
C GLU A 331 -10.31 -32.10 1.29
N SER A 332 -9.19 -32.84 1.34
CA SER A 332 -7.85 -32.26 1.10
C SER A 332 -7.73 -31.68 -0.31
N LEU A 333 -8.32 -32.34 -1.32
CA LEU A 333 -8.32 -31.88 -2.71
C LEU A 333 -9.12 -30.59 -2.85
N ARG A 334 -10.32 -30.54 -2.24
CA ARG A 334 -11.17 -29.34 -2.21
C ARG A 334 -10.45 -28.16 -1.55
N GLN A 335 -9.81 -28.37 -0.41
CA GLN A 335 -9.02 -27.34 0.28
C GLN A 335 -7.83 -26.87 -0.56
N THR A 336 -7.09 -27.80 -1.17
CA THR A 336 -5.94 -27.48 -2.04
C THR A 336 -6.38 -26.69 -3.25
N GLN A 337 -7.53 -27.02 -3.86
CA GLN A 337 -8.09 -26.27 -4.99
C GLN A 337 -8.49 -24.85 -4.58
N GLN A 338 -9.09 -24.66 -3.41
CA GLN A 338 -9.41 -23.33 -2.89
C GLN A 338 -8.15 -22.48 -2.69
N GLN A 339 -7.11 -23.06 -2.09
CA GLN A 339 -5.82 -22.40 -1.90
C GLN A 339 -5.16 -22.05 -3.23
N LEU A 340 -5.24 -22.96 -4.22
CA LEU A 340 -4.69 -22.73 -5.56
C LEU A 340 -5.40 -21.58 -6.27
N ASN A 341 -6.73 -21.49 -6.17
CA ASN A 341 -7.50 -20.38 -6.74
C ASN A 341 -7.10 -19.05 -6.10
N GLU A 342 -6.94 -19.02 -4.77
CA GLU A 342 -6.51 -17.83 -4.04
C GLU A 342 -5.09 -17.39 -4.45
N VAL A 343 -4.13 -18.31 -4.48
CA VAL A 343 -2.74 -18.01 -4.87
C VAL A 343 -2.66 -17.56 -6.32
N THR A 344 -3.44 -18.17 -7.22
CA THR A 344 -3.46 -17.78 -8.63
C THR A 344 -4.01 -16.36 -8.79
N SER A 345 -5.15 -16.03 -8.16
CA SER A 345 -5.72 -14.68 -8.22
C SER A 345 -4.79 -13.62 -7.61
N LYS A 346 -4.12 -13.93 -6.49
CA LYS A 346 -3.10 -13.05 -5.89
C LYS A 346 -1.88 -12.88 -6.80
N SER A 347 -1.42 -13.96 -7.44
CA SER A 347 -0.30 -13.93 -8.37
C SER A 347 -0.62 -13.05 -9.58
N ASP A 348 -1.79 -13.20 -10.19
CA ASP A 348 -2.21 -12.40 -11.35
C ASP A 348 -2.24 -10.90 -11.00
N THR A 349 -2.82 -10.58 -9.85
CA THR A 349 -2.89 -9.19 -9.35
C THR A 349 -1.49 -8.63 -9.07
N ALA A 350 -0.63 -9.41 -8.41
CA ALA A 350 0.74 -8.97 -8.09
C ALA A 350 1.59 -8.77 -9.35
N VAL A 351 1.46 -9.66 -10.34
CA VAL A 351 2.13 -9.52 -11.65
C VAL A 351 1.65 -8.27 -12.38
N GLN A 352 0.33 -8.00 -12.38
CA GLN A 352 -0.22 -6.80 -13.01
C GLN A 352 0.30 -5.51 -12.35
N LEU A 353 0.26 -5.43 -11.00
CA LEU A 353 0.76 -4.27 -10.27
C LEU A 353 2.26 -4.04 -10.49
N LEU A 354 3.06 -5.11 -10.53
CA LEU A 354 4.48 -5.02 -10.85
C LEU A 354 4.70 -4.49 -12.26
N HIS A 355 3.97 -4.99 -13.25
CA HIS A 355 4.07 -4.54 -14.63
C HIS A 355 3.71 -3.06 -14.75
N GLU A 356 2.58 -2.65 -14.17
CA GLU A 356 2.15 -1.24 -14.13
C GLU A 356 3.22 -0.34 -13.49
N THR A 357 3.81 -0.79 -12.37
CA THR A 357 4.87 -0.05 -11.67
C THR A 357 6.15 0.05 -12.51
N GLN A 358 6.57 -1.05 -13.16
CA GLN A 358 7.76 -1.08 -14.01
C GLN A 358 7.63 -0.19 -15.26
N VAL A 359 6.42 -0.09 -15.83
CA VAL A 359 6.16 0.75 -17.01
C VAL A 359 5.99 2.23 -16.63
N ALA A 360 5.28 2.53 -15.54
CA ALA A 360 5.01 3.91 -15.13
C ALA A 360 6.22 4.60 -14.49
N ALA A 361 7.06 3.86 -13.74
CA ALA A 361 8.15 4.44 -12.98
C ALA A 361 9.20 5.20 -13.84
N PRO A 362 9.68 4.67 -15.00
CA PRO A 362 10.62 5.39 -15.86
C PRO A 362 10.03 6.68 -16.46
N ALA A 363 8.76 6.66 -16.87
CA ALA A 363 8.09 7.83 -17.42
C ALA A 363 7.93 8.94 -16.36
N LEU A 364 7.51 8.57 -15.15
CA LEU A 364 7.41 9.48 -14.01
C LEU A 364 8.79 10.06 -13.63
N LEU A 365 9.86 9.27 -13.72
CA LEU A 365 11.23 9.73 -13.49
C LEU A 365 11.63 10.81 -14.49
N ALA A 366 11.37 10.60 -15.79
CA ALA A 366 11.69 11.56 -16.84
C ALA A 366 10.92 12.89 -16.66
N LEU A 367 9.61 12.81 -16.39
CA LEU A 367 8.77 13.98 -16.08
C LEU A 367 9.30 14.76 -14.87
N ARG A 368 9.69 14.07 -13.79
CA ARG A 368 10.22 14.72 -12.58
C ARG A 368 11.59 15.35 -12.79
N GLN A 369 12.50 14.69 -13.51
CA GLN A 369 13.81 15.28 -13.85
C GLN A 369 13.64 16.57 -14.66
N ASN A 370 12.69 16.59 -15.60
CA ASN A 370 12.34 17.79 -16.36
C ASN A 370 11.73 18.87 -15.45
N ALA A 371 10.81 18.52 -14.55
CA ALA A 371 10.22 19.44 -13.58
C ALA A 371 11.24 19.96 -12.54
N ALA A 372 12.30 19.20 -12.23
CA ALA A 372 13.37 19.60 -11.33
C ALA A 372 14.34 20.60 -11.98
N ARG A 373 14.49 20.55 -13.31
CA ARG A 373 15.26 21.53 -14.10
C ARG A 373 14.46 22.77 -14.49
N ALA A 374 13.14 22.75 -14.30
CA ALA A 374 12.27 23.88 -14.60
C ALA A 374 12.60 25.07 -13.71
N LYS A 375 12.92 26.22 -14.32
CA LYS A 375 13.12 27.47 -13.61
C LYS A 375 11.76 28.00 -13.14
N PRO A 376 11.66 28.52 -11.89
CA PRO A 376 10.43 29.16 -11.43
C PRO A 376 10.11 30.39 -12.28
N ILE A 377 8.82 30.62 -12.49
CA ILE A 377 8.29 31.83 -13.12
C ILE A 377 7.76 32.72 -12.00
N PHE A 378 8.20 33.97 -11.98
CA PHE A 378 7.77 34.96 -11.00
C PHE A 378 6.85 35.99 -11.66
N THR A 379 5.73 36.28 -11.02
CA THR A 379 4.82 37.36 -11.41
C THR A 379 4.58 38.26 -10.21
N ILE A 380 4.75 39.57 -10.40
CA ILE A 380 4.41 40.57 -9.37
C ILE A 380 3.04 41.12 -9.73
N VAL A 381 2.11 41.04 -8.78
CA VAL A 381 0.80 41.70 -8.87
C VAL A 381 0.88 42.97 -8.03
N ARG A 382 0.78 44.13 -8.69
CA ARG A 382 0.93 45.45 -8.08
C ARG A 382 -0.33 46.27 -8.28
N GLN A 383 -0.77 46.98 -7.26
CA GLN A 383 -1.83 47.98 -7.39
C GLN A 383 -1.24 49.38 -7.53
N LYS A 384 -1.57 50.05 -8.64
CA LYS A 384 -1.19 51.43 -8.90
C LYS A 384 -2.43 52.22 -9.32
N ASP A 385 -2.69 53.34 -8.66
CA ASP A 385 -3.84 54.22 -8.95
C ASP A 385 -5.21 53.49 -8.98
N GLY A 386 -5.37 52.46 -8.16
CA GLY A 386 -6.59 51.64 -8.08
C GLY A 386 -6.74 50.56 -9.15
N VAL A 387 -5.75 50.39 -10.04
CA VAL A 387 -5.70 49.34 -11.06
C VAL A 387 -4.68 48.27 -10.64
N THR A 388 -5.08 47.01 -10.74
CA THR A 388 -4.18 45.86 -10.53
C THR A 388 -3.46 45.54 -11.83
N GLU A 389 -2.13 45.62 -11.82
CA GLU A 389 -1.26 45.23 -12.95
C GLU A 389 -0.49 43.96 -12.61
N GLU A 390 -0.42 43.02 -13.56
CA GLU A 390 0.43 41.82 -13.46
C GLU A 390 1.70 42.02 -14.28
N LEU A 391 2.85 41.93 -13.61
CA LEU A 391 4.17 42.19 -14.16
C LEU A 391 4.98 40.89 -14.17
N ALA A 392 5.47 40.48 -15.34
CA ALA A 392 6.45 39.40 -15.42
C ALA A 392 7.75 39.83 -14.73
N ALA A 393 8.21 39.03 -13.76
CA ALA A 393 9.33 39.39 -12.91
C ALA A 393 10.49 38.39 -13.07
N GLN A 394 11.70 38.92 -12.97
CA GLN A 394 12.95 38.16 -12.81
C GLN A 394 13.41 38.19 -11.33
N ASP A 395 14.33 37.31 -10.97
CA ASP A 395 14.92 37.16 -9.63
C ASP A 395 15.41 38.50 -9.02
N THR A 396 15.91 39.40 -9.87
CA THR A 396 16.47 40.71 -9.49
C THR A 396 15.46 41.85 -9.52
N THR A 397 14.19 41.58 -9.86
CA THR A 397 13.15 42.61 -9.92
C THR A 397 12.85 43.11 -8.52
N LEU A 398 12.72 44.43 -8.37
CA LEU A 398 12.42 45.06 -7.09
C LEU A 398 10.95 44.86 -6.74
N VAL A 399 10.72 44.43 -5.51
CA VAL A 399 9.41 44.34 -4.88
C VAL A 399 9.11 45.70 -4.24
N GLU A 400 7.86 46.14 -4.30
CA GLU A 400 7.36 47.35 -3.64
C GLU A 400 6.44 46.99 -2.48
N PRO A 401 6.25 47.89 -1.50
CA PRO A 401 5.29 47.69 -0.42
C PRO A 401 3.88 47.47 -0.97
N GLY A 402 3.20 46.42 -0.51
CA GLY A 402 1.87 46.01 -0.98
C GLY A 402 1.85 45.08 -2.19
N ASP A 403 3.00 44.74 -2.79
CA ASP A 403 3.05 43.78 -3.89
C ASP A 403 2.67 42.36 -3.46
N THR A 404 2.11 41.59 -4.41
CA THR A 404 1.97 40.13 -4.27
C THR A 404 2.88 39.43 -5.27
N VAL A 405 3.87 38.68 -4.77
CA VAL A 405 4.78 37.85 -5.57
C VAL A 405 4.19 36.45 -5.72
N LYS A 406 3.84 36.09 -6.95
CA LYS A 406 3.34 34.77 -7.33
C LYS A 406 4.49 33.93 -7.89
N VAL A 407 4.68 32.74 -7.32
CA VAL A 407 5.74 31.80 -7.72
C VAL A 407 5.11 30.55 -8.33
N GLU A 408 5.36 30.31 -9.60
CA GLU A 408 4.86 29.11 -10.29
C GLU A 408 6.02 28.28 -10.83
N ILE A 409 5.91 26.96 -10.71
CA ILE A 409 6.81 26.03 -11.39
C ILE A 409 6.05 25.48 -12.59
N PRO A 410 6.46 25.79 -13.83
CA PRO A 410 5.76 25.28 -15.01
C PRO A 410 5.81 23.75 -15.01
N LEU A 411 4.66 23.13 -15.27
CA LEU A 411 4.61 21.70 -15.53
C LEU A 411 5.39 21.44 -16.82
N PRO A 412 6.31 20.45 -16.84
CA PRO A 412 6.95 20.05 -18.09
C PRO A 412 5.87 19.67 -19.09
N GLN A 413 5.92 20.24 -20.31
CA GLN A 413 5.00 19.85 -21.38
C GLN A 413 5.15 18.35 -21.61
N SER A 414 4.09 17.63 -21.30
CA SER A 414 4.03 16.19 -21.36
C SER A 414 4.23 15.72 -22.79
N GLY A 415 5.27 14.93 -23.05
CA GLY A 415 5.30 14.01 -24.19
C GLY A 415 4.31 12.84 -24.04
N LEU A 416 3.26 12.98 -23.25
CA LEU A 416 2.23 11.95 -23.02
C LEU A 416 1.44 11.65 -24.30
N ASP A 417 1.45 12.55 -25.29
CA ASP A 417 0.88 12.31 -26.63
C ASP A 417 1.71 11.31 -27.46
N SER A 418 2.91 10.91 -26.99
CA SER A 418 3.81 9.97 -27.67
C SER A 418 3.96 8.62 -26.97
N LEU A 419 3.25 8.38 -25.86
CA LEU A 419 3.15 7.02 -25.35
C LEU A 419 2.37 6.20 -26.39
N PRO A 420 2.90 5.06 -26.85
CA PRO A 420 2.08 4.16 -27.65
C PRO A 420 0.84 3.85 -26.81
N ALA A 421 -0.34 4.06 -27.40
CA ALA A 421 -1.58 3.57 -26.84
C ALA A 421 -1.37 2.09 -26.46
N PRO A 422 -1.97 1.59 -25.37
CA PRO A 422 -1.83 0.19 -25.00
C PRO A 422 -2.11 -0.65 -26.24
N ASP A 423 -1.09 -1.36 -26.70
CA ASP A 423 -1.21 -2.24 -27.86
C ASP A 423 -2.32 -3.23 -27.52
N ALA A 424 -3.48 -3.04 -28.13
CA ALA A 424 -4.65 -3.91 -28.01
C ALA A 424 -4.42 -5.29 -28.67
N SER A 425 -3.16 -5.67 -28.87
CA SER A 425 -2.71 -6.80 -29.67
C SER A 425 -1.96 -7.87 -28.88
N ILE A 426 -1.72 -7.71 -27.57
CA ILE A 426 -1.44 -8.87 -26.72
C ILE A 426 -2.78 -9.42 -26.22
N GLN A 427 -3.56 -9.93 -27.17
CA GLN A 427 -4.47 -11.02 -26.86
C GLN A 427 -3.60 -12.08 -26.20
N ALA A 428 -3.87 -12.34 -24.93
CA ALA A 428 -3.48 -13.58 -24.30
C ALA A 428 -3.72 -14.70 -25.33
N GLU A 429 -2.69 -15.52 -25.57
CA GLU A 429 -2.87 -16.88 -26.05
C GLU A 429 -3.74 -17.60 -25.01
N THR A 430 -5.04 -17.30 -25.07
CA THR A 430 -6.10 -18.10 -24.53
C THR A 430 -6.05 -19.35 -25.38
N THR A 431 -5.30 -20.33 -24.89
CA THR A 431 -5.44 -21.71 -25.33
C THR A 431 -6.90 -22.05 -25.11
N THR A 432 -7.69 -21.97 -26.17
CA THR A 432 -9.07 -22.42 -26.20
C THR A 432 -9.08 -23.88 -25.82
N VAL A 433 -9.57 -24.19 -24.62
CA VAL A 433 -9.97 -25.54 -24.25
C VAL A 433 -11.10 -25.93 -25.21
N ARG A 434 -10.74 -26.74 -26.19
CA ARG A 434 -11.68 -27.34 -27.13
C ARG A 434 -12.51 -28.34 -26.35
N SER A 435 -13.74 -27.96 -26.03
CA SER A 435 -14.79 -28.90 -25.65
C SER A 435 -14.98 -29.87 -26.82
N THR A 436 -14.78 -31.16 -26.55
CA THR A 436 -15.29 -32.26 -27.37
C THR A 436 -16.17 -33.10 -26.47
N ASN A 437 -17.38 -33.37 -26.97
CA ASN A 437 -18.39 -34.29 -26.44
C ASN A 437 -17.83 -35.59 -25.89
#